data_AF-A0A251S7J5-F1
#
_entry.id   AF-A0A251S7J5-F1
#
_cell.length_a   1.000
_cell.length_b   1.000
_cell.length_c   1.000
_cell.angle_alpha   90.00
_cell.angle_beta   90.00
_cell.angle_gamma   90.00
#
_symmetry.space_group_name_H-M   'P 1'
#
loop_
_entity.id
_entity.type
_entity.pdbx_description
1 polymer ?
#
loop_
_entity_poly.entity_id
_entity_poly.type
_entity_poly.pdbx_seq_one_letter_code
_entity_poly.pdbx_strand_id
1 'polypeptide(L)'
;MKLGKNFITGRETFLTSWKSEDDPSPGEYTLRFLMVKGKYQQFYIRRSSAIETRIGPYNGISFSGRPLITPDAINPVYVSYIVVNQNEMYFTALSSNDTTTVSSRMVVTPSGKLEIFLKKFANQDWIKSITLPVDYCDKYRVCGLYGSCNAATTPYCGCLKGFERKTSDDTSVCRQSIALDCGPGEGFEKLSSMKFGGN
;
A
#
# COMPACT_ATOMS: atom_id res chain seq x y z
N MET A 1 5.75 -13.22 -12.04
CA MET A 1 4.46 -13.71 -11.48
C MET A 1 3.43 -12.61 -11.61
N LYS A 2 2.17 -12.93 -11.96
CA LYS A 2 1.06 -11.96 -12.00
C LYS A 2 0.26 -12.04 -10.70
N LEU A 3 0.17 -10.95 -9.94
CA LEU A 3 -0.72 -10.80 -8.79
C LEU A 3 -1.95 -10.01 -9.21
N GLY A 4 -3.10 -10.66 -9.29
CA GLY A 4 -4.31 -10.06 -9.84
C GLY A 4 -5.31 -11.10 -10.32
N LYS A 5 -6.19 -10.71 -11.26
CA LYS A 5 -7.28 -11.56 -11.74
C LYS A 5 -7.36 -11.52 -13.25
N ASN A 6 -7.56 -12.71 -13.80
CA ASN A 6 -7.97 -12.89 -15.17
C ASN A 6 -9.51 -12.98 -15.21
N PHE A 7 -10.17 -12.06 -15.91
CA PHE A 7 -11.63 -11.98 -15.96
C PHE A 7 -12.26 -13.01 -16.91
N ILE A 8 -11.48 -13.52 -17.88
CA ILE A 8 -11.95 -14.56 -18.80
C ILE A 8 -12.09 -15.90 -18.05
N THR A 9 -11.07 -16.28 -17.29
CA THR A 9 -11.03 -17.56 -16.55
C THR A 9 -11.58 -17.45 -15.12
N GLY A 10 -11.75 -16.23 -14.62
CA GLY A 10 -12.14 -15.97 -13.22
C GLY A 10 -11.02 -16.18 -12.20
N ARG A 11 -9.84 -16.67 -12.61
CA ARG A 11 -8.73 -17.00 -11.71
C ARG A 11 -8.11 -15.74 -11.09
N GLU A 12 -8.07 -15.71 -9.76
CA GLU A 12 -7.34 -14.72 -8.97
C GLU A 12 -6.04 -15.34 -8.42
N THR A 13 -4.95 -14.59 -8.50
CA THR A 13 -3.65 -14.91 -7.92
C THR A 13 -3.31 -13.85 -6.88
N PHE A 14 -3.09 -14.27 -5.65
CA PHE A 14 -2.76 -13.44 -4.50
C PHE A 14 -1.78 -14.19 -3.59
N LEU A 15 -1.17 -13.51 -2.62
CA LEU A 15 -0.29 -14.16 -1.65
C LEU A 15 -1.06 -14.48 -0.37
N THR A 16 -0.78 -15.64 0.21
CA THR A 16 -1.27 -16.05 1.53
C THR A 16 -0.06 -16.33 2.41
N SER A 17 -0.11 -15.92 3.67
CA SER A 17 0.93 -16.23 4.63
C SER A 17 0.99 -17.71 4.93
N TRP A 18 2.13 -18.16 5.45
CA TRP A 18 2.17 -19.40 6.20
C TRP A 18 1.41 -19.24 7.51
N LYS A 19 1.05 -20.37 8.13
CA LYS A 19 0.37 -20.39 9.42
C LYS A 19 1.32 -20.06 10.57
N SER A 20 2.55 -20.53 10.48
CA SER A 20 3.66 -20.15 11.36
C SER A 20 4.98 -20.25 10.59
N GLU A 21 6.11 -19.94 11.23
CA GLU A 21 7.44 -20.08 10.60
C GLU A 21 7.77 -21.53 10.25
N ASP A 22 7.23 -22.49 11.00
CA ASP A 22 7.48 -23.93 10.82
C ASP A 22 6.33 -24.69 10.12
N ASP A 23 5.18 -24.03 9.90
CA ASP A 23 3.98 -24.63 9.28
C ASP A 23 3.61 -23.89 7.98
N PRO A 24 3.93 -24.45 6.80
CA PRO A 24 3.67 -23.83 5.50
C PRO A 24 2.20 -23.92 5.06
N SER A 25 1.31 -24.49 5.88
CA SER A 25 -0.12 -24.48 5.59
C SER A 25 -0.67 -23.04 5.52
N PRO A 26 -1.81 -22.81 4.83
CA PRO A 26 -2.38 -21.48 4.68
C PRO A 26 -2.67 -20.80 6.03
N GLY A 27 -2.06 -19.63 6.25
CA GLY A 27 -2.31 -18.78 7.40
C GLY A 27 -3.47 -17.79 7.19
N GLU A 28 -3.62 -16.86 8.14
CA GLU A 28 -4.76 -15.93 8.18
C GLU A 28 -4.57 -14.68 7.31
N TYR A 29 -3.33 -14.37 6.92
CA TYR A 29 -3.01 -13.12 6.25
C TYR A 29 -2.89 -13.28 4.75
N THR A 30 -3.45 -12.34 4.00
CA THR A 30 -3.36 -12.30 2.54
C THR A 30 -2.94 -10.94 2.03
N LEU A 31 -2.17 -10.91 0.94
CA LEU A 31 -1.93 -9.71 0.16
C LEU A 31 -2.77 -9.76 -1.11
N ARG A 32 -3.76 -8.87 -1.21
CA ARG A 32 -4.71 -8.84 -2.34
C ARG A 32 -4.65 -7.54 -3.12
N PHE A 33 -4.74 -7.66 -4.43
CA PHE A 33 -4.77 -6.55 -5.36
C PHE A 33 -6.22 -6.09 -5.61
N LEU A 34 -6.48 -4.79 -5.57
CA LEU A 34 -7.82 -4.25 -5.86
C LEU A 34 -8.06 -4.22 -7.36
N MET A 35 -9.06 -4.97 -7.80
CA MET A 35 -9.37 -5.20 -9.21
C MET A 35 -10.79 -4.72 -9.53
N VAL A 36 -11.10 -3.47 -9.16
CA VAL A 36 -12.39 -2.84 -9.43
C VAL A 36 -12.22 -1.79 -10.53
N LYS A 37 -12.97 -1.94 -11.62
CA LYS A 37 -12.95 -0.99 -12.74
C LYS A 37 -13.35 0.41 -12.26
N GLY A 38 -12.60 1.43 -12.67
CA GLY A 38 -12.85 2.83 -12.26
C GLY A 38 -12.37 3.18 -10.84
N LYS A 39 -11.71 2.26 -10.13
CA LYS A 39 -11.02 2.56 -8.86
C LYS A 39 -9.51 2.46 -9.06
N TYR A 40 -8.75 3.20 -8.27
CA TYR A 40 -7.29 3.12 -8.29
C TYR A 40 -6.81 1.77 -7.77
N GLN A 41 -5.96 1.10 -8.55
CA GLN A 41 -5.36 -0.18 -8.21
C GLN A 41 -4.42 -0.03 -7.02
N GLN A 42 -4.65 -0.84 -6.00
CA GLN A 42 -3.90 -0.79 -4.74
C GLN A 42 -3.86 -2.16 -4.07
N PHE A 43 -2.88 -2.37 -3.20
CA PHE A 43 -2.78 -3.58 -2.40
C PHE A 43 -3.33 -3.38 -0.99
N TYR A 44 -3.89 -4.47 -0.47
CA TYR A 44 -4.31 -4.60 0.92
C TYR A 44 -3.68 -5.83 1.53
N ILE A 45 -3.16 -5.68 2.75
CA ILE A 45 -2.93 -6.81 3.65
C ILE A 45 -4.21 -6.99 4.45
N ARG A 46 -4.77 -8.19 4.38
CA ARG A 46 -6.00 -8.56 5.08
C ARG A 46 -5.73 -9.69 6.05
N ARG A 47 -6.42 -9.67 7.18
CA ARG A 47 -6.57 -10.82 8.07
C ARG A 47 -7.98 -11.36 7.88
N SER A 48 -8.09 -12.52 7.24
CA SER A 48 -9.39 -13.04 6.77
C SER A 48 -10.15 -12.00 5.93
N SER A 49 -11.29 -11.48 6.41
CA SER A 49 -12.09 -10.44 5.73
C SER A 49 -11.71 -9.00 6.11
N ALA A 50 -10.99 -8.80 7.21
CA ALA A 50 -10.64 -7.48 7.72
C ALA A 50 -9.42 -6.89 6.99
N ILE A 51 -9.44 -5.59 6.70
CA ILE A 51 -8.29 -4.88 6.14
C ILE A 51 -7.42 -4.40 7.30
N GLU A 52 -6.19 -4.89 7.36
CA GLU A 52 -5.20 -4.51 8.37
C GLU A 52 -4.33 -3.35 7.89
N THR A 53 -3.86 -3.43 6.64
CA THR A 53 -3.00 -2.42 6.03
C THR A 53 -3.47 -2.14 4.61
N ARG A 54 -3.57 -0.87 4.26
CA ARG A 54 -3.72 -0.43 2.86
C ARG A 54 -2.39 0.11 2.38
N ILE A 55 -1.75 -0.57 1.43
CA ILE A 55 -0.49 -0.11 0.84
C ILE A 55 -0.73 1.14 0.00
N GLY A 56 -1.91 1.28 -0.60
CA GLY A 56 -2.33 2.49 -1.31
C GLY A 56 -2.14 2.39 -2.83
N PRO A 57 -2.66 3.37 -3.59
CA PRO A 57 -2.68 3.32 -5.04
C PRO A 57 -1.29 3.45 -5.66
N TYR A 58 -1.15 2.88 -6.85
CA TYR A 58 0.03 3.07 -7.67
C TYR A 58 0.00 4.44 -8.35
N ASN A 59 1.11 5.19 -8.25
CA ASN A 59 1.22 6.55 -8.76
C ASN A 59 1.97 6.65 -10.10
N GLY A 60 2.19 5.53 -10.78
CA GLY A 60 3.02 5.45 -12.00
C GLY A 60 4.49 5.12 -11.74
N ILE A 61 4.96 5.20 -10.50
CA ILE A 61 6.33 4.88 -10.09
C ILE A 61 6.33 3.79 -9.02
N SER A 62 5.57 3.99 -7.94
CA SER A 62 5.46 3.10 -6.78
C SER A 62 4.04 3.13 -6.19
N PHE A 63 3.78 2.26 -5.23
CA PHE A 63 2.57 2.37 -4.41
C PHE A 63 2.75 3.46 -3.35
N SER A 64 1.74 4.29 -3.12
CA SER A 64 1.85 5.50 -2.29
C SER A 64 2.25 5.28 -0.83
N GLY A 65 2.00 4.08 -0.27
CA GLY A 65 2.43 3.71 1.09
C GLY A 65 3.74 2.94 1.12
N ARG A 66 4.41 2.76 -0.02
CA ARG A 66 5.79 2.28 -0.05
C ARG A 66 6.70 3.48 0.25
N PRO A 67 7.53 3.42 1.31
CA PRO A 67 8.54 4.45 1.52
C PRO A 67 9.41 4.56 0.27
N LEU A 68 9.75 5.78 -0.13
CA LEU A 68 10.84 6.00 -1.08
C LEU A 68 12.15 5.65 -0.37
N ILE A 69 12.41 4.35 -0.21
CA ILE A 69 13.77 3.91 0.02
C ILE A 69 14.43 4.09 -1.33
N THR A 70 15.27 5.10 -1.44
CA THR A 70 16.26 5.22 -2.51
C THR A 70 17.42 4.28 -2.18
N PRO A 71 17.46 3.11 -2.83
CA PRO A 71 18.71 2.65 -3.39
C PRO A 71 18.52 2.66 -4.90
N ASP A 72 19.24 3.57 -5.56
CA ASP A 72 19.50 3.53 -7.00
C ASP A 72 18.33 3.93 -7.92
N ALA A 73 17.77 5.13 -7.72
CA ALA A 73 16.84 5.76 -8.67
C ALA A 73 17.43 5.94 -10.09
N ILE A 74 18.76 5.80 -10.23
CA ILE A 74 19.48 5.89 -11.51
C ILE A 74 19.43 4.55 -12.28
N ASN A 75 19.28 3.40 -11.61
CA ASN A 75 19.18 2.08 -12.23
C ASN A 75 18.28 1.16 -11.38
N PRO A 76 16.94 1.27 -11.50
CA PRO A 76 16.04 0.47 -10.68
C PRO A 76 16.23 -1.00 -11.03
N VAL A 77 16.65 -1.82 -10.07
CA VAL A 77 16.87 -3.26 -10.26
C VAL A 77 15.62 -3.98 -10.79
N TYR A 78 14.42 -3.48 -10.45
CA TYR A 78 13.14 -3.98 -10.92
C TYR A 78 12.23 -2.87 -11.39
N VAL A 79 11.50 -3.14 -12.47
CA VAL A 79 10.39 -2.31 -12.95
C VAL A 79 9.08 -2.96 -12.55
N SER A 80 8.23 -2.17 -11.89
CA SER A 80 6.87 -2.57 -11.52
C SER A 80 5.90 -2.19 -12.62
N TYR A 81 5.03 -3.12 -13.00
CA TYR A 81 3.99 -2.91 -13.99
C TYR A 81 2.62 -3.19 -13.38
N ILE A 82 1.67 -2.33 -13.71
CA ILE A 82 0.24 -2.57 -13.51
C ILE A 82 -0.40 -2.64 -14.87
N VAL A 83 -0.99 -3.79 -15.16
CA VAL A 83 -1.73 -4.03 -16.39
C VAL A 83 -3.21 -3.99 -16.05
N VAL A 84 -3.95 -3.15 -16.76
CA VAL A 84 -5.39 -2.99 -16.62
C VAL A 84 -6.01 -3.00 -18.01
N ASN A 85 -6.74 -4.07 -18.32
CA ASN A 85 -7.49 -4.18 -19.56
C ASN A 85 -8.80 -4.97 -19.32
N GLN A 86 -9.54 -5.26 -20.40
CA GLN A 86 -10.84 -5.93 -20.32
C GLN A 86 -10.72 -7.42 -19.90
N ASN A 87 -9.56 -8.03 -20.13
CA ASN A 87 -9.33 -9.46 -19.96
C ASN A 87 -8.66 -9.77 -18.61
N GLU A 88 -7.80 -8.89 -18.12
CA GLU A 88 -7.07 -9.07 -16.87
C GLU A 88 -6.67 -7.75 -16.21
N MET A 89 -6.60 -7.79 -14.87
CA MET A 89 -5.97 -6.74 -14.05
C MET A 89 -4.95 -7.39 -13.14
N TYR A 90 -3.68 -6.99 -13.24
CA TYR A 90 -2.64 -7.54 -12.38
C TYR A 90 -1.44 -6.61 -12.20
N PHE A 91 -0.73 -6.85 -11.11
CA PHE A 91 0.59 -6.34 -10.84
C PHE A 91 1.64 -7.40 -11.19
N THR A 92 2.76 -6.97 -11.77
CA THR A 92 3.97 -7.80 -11.94
C THR A 92 5.21 -6.93 -11.74
N ALA A 93 6.30 -7.54 -11.29
CA ALA A 93 7.62 -6.91 -11.26
C ALA A 93 8.58 -7.72 -12.14
N LEU A 94 9.34 -7.02 -12.98
CA LEU A 94 10.34 -7.60 -13.88
C LEU A 94 11.70 -6.96 -13.61
N SER A 95 12.80 -7.69 -13.82
CA SER A 95 14.16 -7.13 -13.74
C SER A 95 14.36 -6.11 -14.87
N SER A 96 15.02 -4.99 -14.59
CA SER A 96 15.27 -3.93 -15.59
C SER A 96 16.42 -4.25 -16.55
N ASN A 97 17.43 -4.98 -16.05
CA ASN A 97 18.56 -5.51 -16.81
C ASN A 97 18.50 -7.03 -16.75
N ASP A 98 19.18 -7.67 -17.71
CA ASP A 98 19.24 -9.11 -17.89
C ASP A 98 19.26 -9.87 -16.55
N THR A 99 18.40 -10.88 -16.43
CA THR A 99 17.99 -11.59 -15.19
C THR A 99 19.13 -12.27 -14.41
N THR A 100 20.38 -12.06 -14.84
CA THR A 100 21.60 -12.75 -14.43
C THR A 100 22.27 -12.15 -13.20
N THR A 101 21.79 -11.01 -12.66
CA THR A 101 22.47 -10.31 -11.54
C THR A 101 21.69 -10.22 -10.24
N VAL A 102 20.36 -10.41 -10.25
CA VAL A 102 19.53 -10.20 -9.05
C VAL A 102 18.20 -10.95 -9.07
N SER A 103 17.74 -11.39 -7.90
CA SER A 103 16.43 -12.02 -7.65
C SER A 103 15.64 -11.27 -6.58
N SER A 104 14.31 -11.23 -6.71
CA SER A 104 13.40 -10.59 -5.74
C SER A 104 12.26 -11.53 -5.40
N ARG A 105 11.85 -11.52 -4.13
CA ARG A 105 10.65 -12.22 -3.66
C ARG A 105 9.84 -11.34 -2.74
N MET A 106 8.53 -11.52 -2.80
CA MET A 106 7.57 -10.91 -1.88
C MET A 106 6.97 -12.01 -1.00
N VAL A 107 6.96 -11.80 0.30
CA VAL A 107 6.47 -12.78 1.28
C VAL A 107 5.48 -12.09 2.21
N VAL A 108 4.35 -12.73 2.47
CA VAL A 108 3.44 -12.32 3.55
C VAL A 108 3.76 -13.19 4.76
N THR A 109 4.20 -12.57 5.86
CA THR A 109 4.59 -13.30 7.07
C THR A 109 3.35 -13.77 7.86
N PRO A 110 3.50 -14.78 8.74
CA PRO A 110 2.43 -15.19 9.67
C PRO A 110 1.96 -14.07 10.60
N SER A 111 2.77 -13.03 10.80
CA SER A 111 2.45 -11.83 11.58
C SER A 111 1.77 -10.72 10.77
N GLY A 112 1.40 -10.99 9.51
CA GLY A 112 0.67 -10.04 8.67
C GLY A 112 1.52 -8.90 8.11
N LYS A 113 2.82 -9.13 7.91
CA LYS A 113 3.72 -8.17 7.25
C LYS A 113 3.97 -8.58 5.81
N LEU A 114 4.08 -7.61 4.92
CA LEU A 114 4.65 -7.82 3.59
C LEU A 114 6.14 -7.52 3.65
N GLU A 115 6.96 -8.51 3.32
CA GLU A 115 8.40 -8.38 3.22
C GLU A 115 8.86 -8.59 1.78
N ILE A 116 9.68 -7.67 1.28
CA ILE A 116 10.31 -7.76 -0.03
C ILE A 116 11.79 -8.03 0.20
N PHE A 117 12.28 -9.14 -0.35
CA PHE A 117 13.69 -9.52 -0.29
C PHE A 117 14.34 -9.34 -1.66
N LEU A 118 15.64 -9.03 -1.62
CA LEU A 118 16.52 -8.92 -2.76
C LEU A 118 17.73 -9.82 -2.55
N LYS A 119 18.14 -10.54 -3.59
CA LYS A 119 19.36 -11.35 -3.59
C LYS A 119 20.15 -11.01 -4.85
N LYS A 120 21.33 -10.42 -4.70
CA LYS A 120 22.28 -10.21 -5.81
C LYS A 120 23.03 -11.52 -6.03
N PHE A 121 23.22 -12.04 -7.24
CA PHE A 121 23.84 -13.36 -7.39
C PHE A 121 25.29 -13.44 -6.88
N ALA A 122 26.01 -12.32 -6.84
CA ALA A 122 27.33 -12.24 -6.20
C ALA A 122 27.28 -12.51 -4.68
N ASN A 123 26.14 -12.24 -4.03
CA ASN A 123 25.91 -12.48 -2.61
C ASN A 123 24.93 -13.65 -2.46
N GLN A 124 25.29 -14.70 -1.72
CA GLN A 124 24.39 -15.86 -1.63
C GLN A 124 23.15 -15.63 -0.75
N ASP A 125 23.07 -14.50 -0.04
CA ASP A 125 22.03 -14.22 0.94
C ASP A 125 20.88 -13.35 0.44
N TRP A 126 19.69 -13.62 0.98
CA TRP A 126 18.53 -12.76 0.81
C TRP A 126 18.59 -11.60 1.80
N ILE A 127 18.60 -10.39 1.27
CA ILE A 127 18.58 -9.16 2.06
C ILE A 127 17.14 -8.62 2.06
N LYS A 128 16.61 -8.37 3.25
CA LYS A 128 15.30 -7.72 3.41
C LYS A 128 15.41 -6.27 2.98
N SER A 129 14.65 -5.88 1.95
CA SER A 129 14.67 -4.54 1.39
C SER A 129 13.56 -3.66 1.94
N ILE A 130 12.33 -4.19 2.01
CA ILE A 130 11.15 -3.45 2.46
C ILE A 130 10.34 -4.34 3.40
N THR A 131 9.78 -3.72 4.44
CA THR A 131 8.76 -4.32 5.31
C THR A 131 7.58 -3.36 5.40
N LEU A 132 6.36 -3.87 5.23
CA LEU A 132 5.11 -3.12 5.40
C LEU A 132 4.16 -3.89 6.34
N PRO A 133 3.37 -3.22 7.19
CA PRO A 133 3.39 -1.78 7.48
C PRO A 133 4.71 -1.31 8.13
N VAL A 134 5.08 -0.04 7.94
CA VAL A 134 6.33 0.54 8.52
C VAL A 134 6.12 0.98 9.95
N ASP A 135 5.01 1.67 10.21
CA ASP A 135 4.72 2.28 11.50
C ASP A 135 3.22 2.15 11.85
N TYR A 136 2.83 2.79 12.94
CA TYR A 136 1.46 2.78 13.42
C TYR A 136 0.46 3.41 12.43
N CYS A 137 0.87 4.42 11.66
CA CYS A 137 0.02 5.16 10.71
C CYS A 137 -0.32 4.36 9.44
N ASP A 138 0.39 3.27 9.18
CA ASP A 138 0.07 2.38 8.06
C ASP A 138 -1.10 1.44 8.36
N LYS A 139 -1.47 1.26 9.64
CA LYS A 139 -2.68 0.52 10.01
C LYS A 139 -3.91 1.18 9.38
N TYR A 140 -4.82 0.36 8.90
CA TYR A 140 -5.97 0.85 8.15
C TYR A 140 -6.92 1.66 9.05
N ARG A 141 -7.23 2.90 8.62
CA ARG A 141 -8.20 3.81 9.26
C ARG A 141 -7.91 4.11 10.74
N VAL A 142 -6.64 4.31 11.09
CA VAL A 142 -6.25 4.80 12.44
C VAL A 142 -6.84 6.16 12.74
N CYS A 143 -6.78 7.08 11.77
CA CYS A 143 -7.45 8.37 11.87
C CYS A 143 -8.77 8.31 11.08
N GLY A 144 -9.77 9.01 11.59
CA GLY A 144 -11.10 9.12 11.01
C GLY A 144 -11.14 10.04 9.78
N LEU A 145 -12.36 10.34 9.34
CA LEU A 145 -12.61 11.15 8.16
C LEU A 145 -11.97 12.54 8.28
N TYR A 146 -11.36 12.98 7.19
CA TYR A 146 -10.61 14.25 7.08
C TYR A 146 -9.46 14.42 8.10
N GLY A 147 -9.06 13.35 8.78
CA GLY A 147 -7.86 13.28 9.60
C GLY A 147 -6.67 12.71 8.85
N SER A 148 -5.47 13.07 9.28
CA SER A 148 -4.21 12.51 8.82
C SER A 148 -3.40 11.98 9.99
N CYS A 149 -2.73 10.85 9.77
CA CYS A 149 -1.82 10.26 10.75
C CYS A 149 -0.38 10.71 10.49
N ASN A 150 0.31 11.15 11.54
CA ASN A 150 1.73 11.45 11.51
C ASN A 150 2.43 10.75 12.68
N ALA A 151 3.28 9.77 12.39
CA ALA A 151 4.00 8.99 13.40
C ALA A 151 4.99 9.82 14.23
N ALA A 152 5.32 11.05 13.80
CA ALA A 152 6.21 11.96 14.52
C ALA A 152 5.48 12.91 15.49
N THR A 153 4.15 12.92 15.54
CA THR A 153 3.37 13.82 16.42
C THR A 153 2.66 13.08 17.54
N THR A 154 2.36 13.78 18.63
CA THR A 154 1.46 13.31 19.70
C THR A 154 0.37 14.36 19.92
N PRO A 155 -0.92 14.04 19.70
CA PRO A 155 -1.44 12.77 19.21
C PRO A 155 -1.02 12.47 17.75
N TYR A 156 -1.05 11.19 17.35
CA TYR A 156 -0.72 10.76 15.99
C TYR A 156 -1.72 11.29 14.95
N CYS A 157 -2.99 11.49 15.33
CA CYS A 157 -4.03 12.00 14.45
C CYS A 157 -4.22 13.51 14.62
N GLY A 158 -4.26 14.21 13.48
CA GLY A 158 -4.63 15.62 13.39
C GLY A 158 -5.56 15.86 12.20
N CYS A 159 -6.36 16.93 12.27
CA CYS A 159 -7.20 17.31 11.15
C CYS A 159 -6.38 17.93 10.02
N LEU A 160 -6.82 17.68 8.79
CA LEU A 160 -6.27 18.37 7.63
C LEU A 160 -6.52 19.88 7.74
N LYS A 161 -5.66 20.70 7.14
CA LYS A 161 -5.84 22.16 7.11
C LYS A 161 -7.21 22.50 6.50
N GLY A 162 -7.97 23.39 7.16
CA GLY A 162 -9.36 23.72 6.79
C GLY A 162 -10.43 22.84 7.44
N PHE A 163 -10.01 21.87 8.27
CA PHE A 163 -10.89 21.00 9.03
C PHE A 163 -10.62 21.13 10.53
N GLU A 164 -11.66 20.88 11.32
CA GLU A 164 -11.64 20.91 12.79
C GLU A 164 -12.19 19.60 13.36
N ARG A 165 -11.92 19.35 14.65
CA ARG A 165 -12.45 18.16 15.32
C ARG A 165 -13.96 18.23 15.42
N LYS A 166 -14.64 17.10 15.19
CA LYS A 166 -16.10 17.02 15.31
C LYS A 166 -16.56 17.16 16.77
N THR A 167 -15.83 16.57 17.70
CA THR A 167 -16.06 16.68 19.16
C THR A 167 -14.71 16.77 19.88
N SER A 168 -14.70 17.23 21.13
CA SER A 168 -13.50 17.23 21.98
C SER A 168 -12.96 15.81 22.22
N ASP A 169 -13.88 14.85 22.33
CA ASP A 169 -13.61 13.50 22.80
C ASP A 169 -13.21 12.55 21.65
N ASP A 170 -13.67 12.82 20.43
CA ASP A 170 -13.27 12.08 19.23
C ASP A 170 -12.14 12.81 18.51
N THR A 171 -10.90 12.55 18.95
CA THR A 171 -9.69 13.13 18.37
C THR A 171 -9.38 12.62 16.96
N SER A 172 -10.14 11.63 16.47
CA SER A 172 -9.87 10.96 15.21
C SER A 172 -10.73 11.49 14.05
N VAL A 173 -11.92 12.02 14.32
CA VAL A 173 -12.88 12.47 13.29
C VAL A 173 -12.91 13.98 13.17
N CYS A 174 -12.71 14.46 11.94
CA CYS A 174 -12.74 15.87 11.61
C CYS A 174 -13.96 16.21 10.74
N ARG A 175 -14.31 17.49 10.70
CA ARG A 175 -15.34 18.08 9.85
C ARG A 175 -14.80 19.36 9.20
N GLN A 176 -15.41 19.79 8.10
CA GLN A 176 -15.07 21.08 7.53
C GLN A 176 -15.33 22.19 8.55
N SER A 177 -14.38 23.11 8.68
CA SER A 177 -14.53 24.27 9.57
C SER A 177 -15.54 25.27 9.01
N ILE A 178 -15.72 25.31 7.69
CA ILE A 178 -16.63 26.21 6.98
C ILE A 178 -17.46 25.38 6.00
N ALA A 179 -18.78 25.58 5.98
CA ALA A 179 -19.66 24.92 5.03
C ALA A 179 -19.39 25.44 3.60
N LEU A 180 -19.28 24.52 2.64
CA LEU A 180 -19.14 24.83 1.23
C LEU A 180 -20.47 25.32 0.63
N ASP A 181 -20.42 26.40 -0.16
CA ASP A 181 -21.51 27.03 -0.88
C ASP A 181 -21.36 26.96 -2.42
N CYS A 182 -20.29 26.33 -2.92
CA CYS A 182 -19.90 26.29 -4.33
C CYS A 182 -19.70 27.68 -4.96
N GLY A 183 -19.42 28.69 -4.14
CA GLY A 183 -19.17 30.06 -4.56
C GLY A 183 -17.75 30.27 -5.11
N PRO A 184 -17.50 31.42 -5.76
CA PRO A 184 -16.20 31.75 -6.33
C PRO A 184 -15.07 31.92 -5.29
N GLY A 185 -15.41 32.01 -4.00
CA GLY A 185 -14.43 32.07 -2.91
C GLY A 185 -13.89 30.70 -2.48
N GLU A 186 -14.46 29.61 -2.99
CA GLU A 186 -13.96 28.27 -2.70
C GLU A 186 -12.67 27.96 -3.47
N GLY A 187 -11.86 27.10 -2.88
CA GLY A 187 -10.60 26.69 -3.48
C GLY A 187 -10.05 25.41 -2.86
N PHE A 188 -8.86 25.04 -3.30
CA PHE A 188 -8.18 23.83 -2.85
C PHE A 188 -6.90 24.17 -2.11
N GLU A 189 -6.71 23.57 -0.94
CA GLU A 189 -5.44 23.61 -0.22
C GLU A 189 -4.56 22.44 -0.66
N LYS A 190 -3.31 22.72 -1.05
CA LYS A 190 -2.35 21.70 -1.44
C LYS A 190 -1.74 21.04 -0.20
N LEU A 191 -2.00 19.75 -0.02
CA LEU A 191 -1.32 18.93 0.98
C LEU A 191 -0.09 18.24 0.36
N SER A 192 1.04 18.27 1.05
CA SER A 192 2.30 17.70 0.58
C SER A 192 2.72 16.51 1.44
N SER A 193 3.53 15.60 0.88
CA SER A 193 4.04 14.40 1.56
C SER A 193 2.94 13.47 2.10
N MET A 194 1.81 13.42 1.41
CA MET A 194 0.65 12.61 1.80
C MET A 194 0.62 11.26 1.07
N LYS A 195 0.26 10.21 1.80
CA LYS A 195 -0.27 8.98 1.21
C LYS A 195 -1.69 9.25 0.73
N PHE A 196 -1.97 9.04 -0.57
CA PHE A 196 -3.30 9.31 -1.15
C PHE A 196 -4.41 8.63 -0.37
N GLY A 197 -5.48 9.37 -0.05
CA GLY A 197 -6.65 8.86 0.68
C GLY A 197 -7.30 7.66 0.00
N GLY A 198 -8.00 6.84 0.80
CA GLY A 198 -8.94 5.85 0.26
C GLY A 198 -10.31 6.48 0.06
N ASN A 199 -11.05 6.01 -0.94
CA ASN A 199 -12.51 6.25 -1.03
C ASN A 199 -13.26 5.26 -0.14
#